data_AF-A0A5J4RG05-F1
#
_entry.id   AF-A0A5J4RG05-F1
#
_cell.length_a   1.000
_cell.length_b   1.000
_cell.length_c   1.000
_cell.angle_alpha   90.00
_cell.angle_beta   90.00
_cell.angle_gamma   90.00
#
_symmetry.space_group_name_H-M   'P 1'
#
loop_
_entity.id
_entity.type
_entity.pdbx_description
1 polymer ?
#
loop_
_entity_poly.entity_id
_entity_poly.type
_entity_poly.pdbx_seq_one_letter_code
_entity_poly.pdbx_strand_id
1 'polypeptide(L)'
;MRLLNLFIISTFIMLTSCASKESSTSGQTLIGKSNIQIEGNRMTPEALWAMGRIGGMSISPDGKQIVYTVAYYSVPENKSNREVFIINADGSNNRQITHTPFSENGVVWIKEGSKIAFLSGENGSSQLWEMNPEGTNKRQLTNTDGDVEGFSFSPDGKKLLFVSQVKTVKSTGERYPDLPKASGILVTDLMYKHWDEWVTTAPHPFMADFDGSSVANIIDLLEGEPYECPMKP
;
A
#
# COMPACT_ATOMS: atom_id res chain seq x y z
N MET A 1 40.48 -29.24 -69.52
CA MET A 1 39.82 -30.34 -68.77
C MET A 1 39.27 -29.77 -67.48
N ARG A 2 38.01 -30.09 -67.19
CA ARG A 2 37.07 -29.48 -66.23
C ARG A 2 37.67 -28.96 -64.92
N LEU A 3 37.48 -27.66 -64.65
CA LEU A 3 37.56 -27.05 -63.31
C LEU A 3 36.22 -27.24 -62.60
N LEU A 4 36.27 -27.78 -61.39
CA LEU A 4 35.15 -28.15 -60.54
C LEU A 4 34.75 -26.93 -59.68
N ASN A 5 33.54 -26.38 -59.88
CA ASN A 5 32.99 -25.33 -59.02
C ASN A 5 32.47 -25.96 -57.72
N LEU A 6 33.12 -25.64 -56.61
CA LEU A 6 32.70 -25.99 -55.25
C LEU A 6 31.88 -24.82 -54.69
N PHE A 7 30.55 -24.97 -54.62
CA PHE A 7 29.68 -24.00 -53.95
C PHE A 7 29.75 -24.19 -52.43
N ILE A 8 30.24 -23.18 -51.73
CA ILE A 8 30.21 -23.07 -50.27
C ILE A 8 28.79 -22.61 -49.88
N ILE A 9 28.05 -23.47 -49.18
CA ILE A 9 26.78 -23.10 -48.54
C ILE A 9 27.12 -22.57 -47.15
N SER A 10 27.02 -21.25 -46.96
CA SER A 10 27.17 -20.59 -45.68
C SER A 10 25.85 -20.65 -44.90
N THR A 11 25.80 -21.48 -43.87
CA THR A 11 24.66 -21.55 -42.95
C THR A 11 24.68 -20.33 -42.02
N PHE A 12 23.75 -19.40 -42.26
CA PHE A 12 23.48 -18.24 -41.41
C PHE A 12 22.69 -18.69 -40.17
N ILE A 13 23.33 -18.78 -39.00
CA ILE A 13 22.63 -19.00 -37.73
C ILE A 13 22.15 -17.64 -37.22
N MET A 14 20.88 -17.32 -37.41
CA MET A 14 20.23 -16.20 -36.71
C MET A 14 20.06 -16.58 -35.23
N LEU A 15 20.90 -16.00 -34.37
CA LEU A 15 20.65 -15.95 -32.93
C LEU A 15 19.53 -14.94 -32.68
N THR A 16 18.30 -15.43 -32.59
CA THR A 16 17.17 -14.68 -32.05
C THR A 16 17.39 -14.48 -30.55
N SER A 17 18.05 -13.38 -30.21
CA SER A 17 18.06 -12.86 -28.84
C SER A 17 16.63 -12.47 -28.49
N CYS A 18 15.90 -13.39 -27.86
CA CYS A 18 14.71 -13.05 -27.11
C CYS A 18 15.16 -12.25 -25.88
N ALA A 19 15.40 -10.96 -26.08
CA ALA A 19 15.36 -10.00 -24.99
C ALA A 19 13.94 -10.06 -24.45
N SER A 20 13.75 -10.83 -23.37
CA SER A 20 12.60 -10.69 -22.51
C SER A 20 12.49 -9.20 -22.20
N LYS A 21 11.37 -8.58 -22.61
CA LYS A 21 10.96 -7.30 -22.07
C LYS A 21 10.90 -7.49 -20.56
N GLU A 22 11.96 -7.10 -19.87
CA GLU A 22 11.86 -6.70 -18.48
C GLU A 22 10.76 -5.65 -18.47
N SER A 23 9.64 -6.02 -17.85
CA SER A 23 8.60 -5.07 -17.50
C SER A 23 9.31 -4.04 -16.64
N SER A 24 9.55 -2.86 -17.21
CA SER A 24 10.04 -1.71 -16.49
C SER A 24 8.99 -1.36 -15.44
N THR A 25 9.15 -1.90 -14.23
CA THR A 25 8.58 -1.29 -13.03
C THR A 25 9.10 0.13 -13.01
N SER A 26 8.23 1.10 -13.26
CA SER A 26 8.56 2.52 -13.18
C SER A 26 9.30 2.80 -11.88
N GLY A 27 10.53 3.32 -11.98
CA GLY A 27 11.47 3.51 -10.90
C GLY A 27 10.97 4.44 -9.80
N GLN A 28 10.36 3.85 -8.76
CA GLN A 28 10.12 4.56 -7.51
C GLN A 28 11.38 4.50 -6.64
N THR A 29 11.88 5.67 -6.24
CA THR A 29 13.04 5.79 -5.35
C THR A 29 12.67 5.34 -3.95
N LEU A 30 13.40 4.36 -3.40
CA LEU A 30 13.30 3.99 -1.99
C LEU A 30 13.80 5.15 -1.11
N ILE A 31 12.91 5.75 -0.32
CA ILE A 31 13.26 6.77 0.67
C ILE A 31 13.57 6.07 2.00
N GLY A 32 14.83 6.07 2.40
CA GLY A 32 15.29 5.51 3.67
C GLY A 32 15.80 6.57 4.64
N LYS A 33 16.42 6.11 5.73
CA LYS A 33 17.08 6.97 6.71
C LYS A 33 18.10 7.88 6.03
N SER A 34 17.99 9.19 6.28
CA SER A 34 18.96 10.17 5.76
C SER A 34 20.27 10.13 6.55
N ASN A 35 21.40 10.21 5.84
CA ASN A 35 22.73 10.31 6.43
C ASN A 35 23.19 11.78 6.43
N ILE A 36 22.64 12.59 7.32
CA ILE A 36 23.03 14.00 7.48
C ILE A 36 24.01 14.14 8.62
N GLN A 37 25.11 14.87 8.40
CA GLN A 37 26.06 15.26 9.43
C GLN A 37 25.62 16.62 10.01
N ILE A 38 25.37 16.68 11.31
CA ILE A 38 25.00 17.93 11.99
C ILE A 38 26.29 18.59 12.48
N GLU A 39 26.61 19.77 11.96
CA GLU A 39 27.74 20.55 12.43
C GLU A 39 27.35 21.43 13.62
N GLY A 40 28.03 21.24 14.75
CA GLY A 40 27.75 21.95 16.00
C GLY A 40 26.53 21.42 16.76
N ASN A 41 26.18 22.08 17.87
CA ASN A 41 25.09 21.64 18.78
C ASN A 41 23.75 22.34 18.50
N ARG A 42 23.47 22.73 17.24
CA ARG A 42 22.23 23.43 16.87
C ARG A 42 21.31 22.49 16.09
N MET A 43 20.05 22.43 16.50
CA MET A 43 19.00 21.75 15.75
C MET A 43 18.67 22.56 14.49
N THR A 44 18.93 22.00 13.31
CA THR A 44 18.57 22.63 12.02
C THR A 44 17.33 21.95 11.41
N PRO A 45 16.64 22.59 10.45
CA PRO A 45 15.57 21.93 9.70
C PRO A 45 16.01 20.62 9.07
N GLU A 46 17.23 20.54 8.53
CA GLU A 46 17.80 19.32 7.92
C GLU A 46 17.97 18.21 8.96
N ALA A 47 18.47 18.55 10.16
CA ALA A 47 18.54 17.63 11.28
C ALA A 47 17.15 17.10 11.68
N LEU A 48 16.13 17.98 11.73
CA LEU A 48 14.74 17.60 11.98
C LEU A 48 14.20 16.66 10.89
N TRP A 49 14.50 16.94 9.63
CA TRP A 49 14.06 16.13 8.49
C TRP A 49 14.71 14.74 8.45
N ALA A 50 15.98 14.62 8.87
CA ALA A 50 16.69 13.34 8.93
C ALA A 50 16.16 12.37 10.00
N MET A 51 15.43 12.86 11.00
CA MET A 51 14.86 11.99 12.04
C MET A 51 13.73 11.12 11.51
N GLY A 52 13.76 9.83 11.86
CA GLY A 52 12.63 8.92 11.61
C GLY A 52 11.43 9.27 12.48
N ARG A 53 10.23 9.24 11.91
CA ARG A 53 8.97 9.46 12.65
C ARG A 53 8.39 8.10 13.01
N ILE A 54 8.43 7.75 14.29
CA ILE A 54 7.85 6.49 14.78
C ILE A 54 6.33 6.60 14.71
N GLY A 55 5.70 5.61 14.08
CA GLY A 55 4.25 5.51 13.91
C GLY A 55 3.72 4.18 14.42
N GLY A 56 2.59 3.75 13.85
CA GLY A 56 1.82 2.56 14.23
C GLY A 56 2.68 1.41 14.78
N MET A 57 2.24 0.84 15.90
CA MET A 57 2.96 -0.17 16.66
C MET A 57 2.02 -1.27 17.13
N SER A 58 2.55 -2.48 17.30
CA SER A 58 1.82 -3.63 17.83
C SER A 58 2.77 -4.56 18.58
N ILE A 59 2.31 -5.08 19.72
CA ILE A 59 3.07 -6.01 20.57
C ILE A 59 2.69 -7.44 20.17
N SER A 60 3.67 -8.34 20.08
CA SER A 60 3.43 -9.75 19.81
C SER A 60 2.56 -10.37 20.91
N PRO A 61 1.73 -11.40 20.62
CA PRO A 61 0.86 -12.01 21.63
C PRO A 61 1.60 -12.55 22.86
N ASP A 62 2.86 -12.96 22.70
CA ASP A 62 3.72 -13.42 23.79
C ASP A 62 4.45 -12.29 24.54
N GLY A 63 4.27 -11.03 24.12
CA GLY A 63 4.85 -9.84 24.73
C GLY A 63 6.35 -9.63 24.47
N LYS A 64 7.00 -10.46 23.65
CA LYS A 64 8.46 -10.43 23.49
C LYS A 64 8.96 -9.49 22.40
N GLN A 65 8.11 -9.17 21.43
CA GLN A 65 8.49 -8.37 20.27
C GLN A 65 7.49 -7.25 20.02
N ILE A 66 7.98 -6.16 19.45
CA ILE A 66 7.19 -5.00 19.05
C ILE A 66 7.46 -4.79 17.58
N VAL A 67 6.42 -4.82 16.76
CA VAL A 67 6.47 -4.33 15.38
C VAL A 67 6.05 -2.87 15.39
N TYR A 68 6.75 -2.03 14.64
CA TYR A 68 6.41 -0.62 14.52
C TYR A 68 6.84 -0.06 13.17
N THR A 69 6.33 1.13 12.85
CA THR A 69 6.68 1.82 11.60
C THR A 69 7.59 3.01 11.84
N VAL A 70 8.46 3.32 10.88
CA VAL A 70 9.27 4.54 10.86
C VAL A 70 9.12 5.22 9.50
N ALA A 71 8.62 6.47 9.50
CA ALA A 71 8.58 7.28 8.30
C ALA A 71 9.85 8.13 8.14
N TYR A 72 10.43 8.06 6.95
CA TYR A 72 11.54 8.88 6.49
C TYR A 72 11.07 9.81 5.38
N TYR A 73 11.72 10.96 5.26
CA TYR A 73 11.30 12.03 4.36
C TYR A 73 12.45 12.40 3.43
N SER A 74 12.11 12.68 2.18
CA SER A 74 13.03 13.19 1.17
C SER A 74 12.54 14.56 0.72
N VAL A 75 13.32 15.59 1.06
CA VAL A 75 13.08 16.96 0.60
C VAL A 75 13.19 17.06 -0.94
N PRO A 76 14.20 16.46 -1.60
CA PRO A 76 14.29 16.51 -3.07
C PRO A 76 13.10 15.85 -3.79
N GLU A 77 12.58 14.75 -3.23
CA GLU A 77 11.44 14.04 -3.82
C GLU A 77 10.08 14.64 -3.39
N ASN A 78 10.08 15.56 -2.43
CA ASN A 78 8.89 16.09 -1.76
C ASN A 78 7.92 14.97 -1.31
N LYS A 79 8.48 13.89 -0.76
CA LYS A 79 7.76 12.66 -0.41
C LYS A 79 8.29 12.06 0.89
N SER A 80 7.50 11.16 1.45
CA SER A 80 7.93 10.27 2.54
C SER A 80 7.77 8.82 2.14
N ASN A 81 8.54 7.96 2.79
CA ASN A 81 8.29 6.51 2.79
C ASN A 81 8.26 6.01 4.22
N ARG A 82 7.40 5.03 4.49
CA ARG A 82 7.23 4.44 5.81
C ARG A 82 7.59 2.97 5.74
N GLU A 83 8.53 2.57 6.60
CA GLU A 83 9.09 1.23 6.65
C GLU A 83 8.72 0.54 7.97
N VAL A 84 8.69 -0.79 7.96
CA VAL A 84 8.39 -1.63 9.12
C VAL A 84 9.68 -2.09 9.79
N PHE A 85 9.69 -2.01 11.11
CA PHE A 85 10.74 -2.44 12.00
C PHE A 85 10.19 -3.42 13.03
N ILE A 86 11.08 -4.25 13.57
CA ILE A 86 10.81 -5.12 14.71
C ILE A 86 11.92 -4.96 15.74
N ILE A 87 11.53 -4.94 17.01
CA ILE A 87 12.45 -4.84 18.16
C ILE A 87 11.98 -5.80 19.25
N ASN A 88 12.92 -6.31 20.05
CA ASN A 88 12.55 -7.03 21.26
C ASN A 88 12.00 -6.06 22.32
N ALA A 89 11.14 -6.54 23.21
CA ALA A 89 10.53 -5.73 24.27
C ALA A 89 11.57 -5.16 25.27
N ASP A 90 12.76 -5.76 25.36
CA ASP A 90 13.90 -5.25 26.14
C ASP A 90 14.74 -4.19 25.40
N GLY A 91 14.37 -3.84 24.16
CA GLY A 91 15.07 -2.88 23.30
C GLY A 91 16.21 -3.47 22.46
N SER A 92 16.51 -4.76 22.60
CA SER A 92 17.53 -5.43 21.78
C SER A 92 17.00 -5.80 20.38
N ASN A 93 17.92 -6.15 19.48
CA ASN A 93 17.62 -6.68 18.14
C ASN A 93 16.69 -5.81 17.28
N ASN A 94 16.79 -4.49 17.40
CA ASN A 94 16.09 -3.57 16.51
C ASN A 94 16.57 -3.76 15.06
N ARG A 95 15.65 -4.10 14.15
CA ARG A 95 15.94 -4.29 12.73
C ARG A 95 14.78 -3.84 11.84
N GLN A 96 15.13 -3.30 10.68
CA GLN A 96 14.19 -3.02 9.60
C GLN A 96 13.84 -4.33 8.87
N ILE A 97 12.58 -4.55 8.52
CA ILE A 97 12.11 -5.79 7.88
C ILE A 97 11.45 -5.59 6.51
N THR A 98 11.10 -4.36 6.14
CA THR A 98 10.71 -3.99 4.78
C THR A 98 11.78 -3.12 4.15
N HIS A 99 11.89 -3.14 2.82
CA HIS A 99 12.80 -2.30 2.06
C HIS A 99 12.14 -1.99 0.71
N THR A 100 11.01 -1.31 0.74
CA THR A 100 10.16 -1.11 -0.45
C THR A 100 9.88 0.37 -0.68
N PRO A 101 9.69 0.80 -1.94
CA PRO A 101 9.35 2.20 -2.22
C PRO A 101 7.89 2.54 -1.86
N PHE A 102 7.16 1.63 -1.21
CA PHE A 102 5.76 1.79 -0.85
C PHE A 102 5.64 2.00 0.66
N SER A 103 4.85 2.98 1.08
CA SER A 103 4.66 3.22 2.51
C SER A 103 3.82 2.11 3.15
N GLU A 104 4.40 1.39 4.12
CA GLU A 104 3.69 0.41 4.93
C GLU A 104 3.01 1.04 6.15
N ASN A 105 1.73 0.78 6.34
CA ASN A 105 0.91 1.40 7.38
C ASN A 105 0.13 0.37 8.22
N GLY A 106 -0.35 0.78 9.40
CA GLY A 106 -1.30 -0.03 10.19
C GLY A 106 -0.77 -1.41 10.61
N VAL A 107 0.50 -1.52 11.00
CA VAL A 107 1.13 -2.81 11.34
C VAL A 107 0.49 -3.47 12.57
N VAL A 108 0.11 -4.74 12.46
CA VAL A 108 -0.44 -5.54 13.57
C VAL A 108 0.06 -6.99 13.53
N TRP A 109 0.24 -7.62 14.68
CA TRP A 109 0.47 -9.07 14.78
C TRP A 109 -0.84 -9.83 14.55
N ILE A 110 -0.78 -10.91 13.78
CA ILE A 110 -1.91 -11.80 13.52
C ILE A 110 -1.50 -13.28 13.67
N LYS A 111 -2.49 -14.19 13.67
CA LYS A 111 -2.29 -15.65 13.71
C LYS A 111 -1.38 -16.08 14.86
N GLU A 112 -1.73 -15.66 16.08
CA GLU A 112 -0.98 -15.95 17.30
C GLU A 112 0.51 -15.56 17.23
N GLY A 113 0.81 -14.46 16.51
CA GLY A 113 2.17 -13.93 16.41
C GLY A 113 3.02 -14.58 15.32
N SER A 114 2.47 -15.47 14.51
CA SER A 114 3.24 -16.09 13.40
C SER A 114 3.37 -15.19 12.17
N LYS A 115 2.58 -14.10 12.09
CA LYS A 115 2.53 -13.19 10.95
C LYS A 115 2.31 -11.74 11.39
N ILE A 116 2.68 -10.82 10.52
CA ILE A 116 2.41 -9.38 10.62
C ILE A 116 1.51 -8.99 9.46
N ALA A 117 0.38 -8.31 9.74
CA ALA A 117 -0.47 -7.69 8.74
C ALA A 117 -0.23 -6.18 8.67
N PHE A 118 -0.36 -5.60 7.48
CA PHE A 118 -0.09 -4.18 7.23
C PHE A 118 -0.73 -3.73 5.90
N LEU A 119 -0.92 -2.43 5.73
CA LEU A 119 -1.36 -1.83 4.48
C LEU A 119 -0.16 -1.47 3.60
N SER A 120 -0.24 -1.74 2.30
CA SER A 120 0.81 -1.39 1.33
C SER A 120 0.23 -1.12 -0.05
N GLY A 121 0.76 -0.09 -0.71
CA GLY A 121 0.38 0.35 -2.06
C GLY A 121 1.12 -0.35 -3.21
N GLU A 122 1.77 -1.48 -2.96
CA GLU A 122 2.68 -2.13 -3.91
C GLU A 122 2.02 -2.48 -5.27
N ASN A 123 0.72 -2.77 -5.27
CA ASN A 123 -0.03 -3.12 -6.48
C ASN A 123 -0.93 -1.98 -7.00
N GLY A 124 -0.59 -0.73 -6.69
CA GLY A 124 -1.23 0.47 -7.26
C GLY A 124 -2.34 1.08 -6.40
N SER A 125 -2.91 0.33 -5.46
CA SER A 125 -3.79 0.82 -4.40
C SER A 125 -3.35 0.26 -3.04
N SER A 126 -3.66 0.98 -1.95
CA SER A 126 -3.44 0.53 -0.59
C SER A 126 -4.30 -0.69 -0.31
N GLN A 127 -3.67 -1.84 -0.12
CA GLN A 127 -4.34 -3.10 0.19
C GLN A 127 -3.81 -3.69 1.48
N LEU A 128 -4.52 -4.65 2.06
CA LEU A 128 -4.04 -5.42 3.19
C LEU A 128 -3.07 -6.50 2.73
N TRP A 129 -1.93 -6.59 3.39
CA TRP A 129 -0.88 -7.58 3.17
C TRP A 129 -0.53 -8.27 4.47
N GLU A 130 0.13 -9.43 4.35
CA GLU A 130 0.80 -10.08 5.45
C GLU A 130 2.21 -10.51 5.08
N MET A 131 3.07 -10.68 6.09
CA MET A 131 4.42 -11.24 5.96
C MET A 131 4.84 -11.98 7.24
N ASN A 132 5.95 -12.71 7.15
CA ASN A 132 6.65 -13.25 8.32
C ASN A 132 7.32 -12.12 9.13
N PRO A 133 7.57 -12.31 10.44
CA PRO A 133 8.29 -11.35 11.30
C PRO A 133 9.71 -10.97 10.84
N GLU A 134 10.27 -11.75 9.93
CA GLU A 134 11.58 -11.58 9.31
C GLU A 134 11.49 -10.80 7.97
N GLY A 135 10.29 -10.38 7.56
CA GLY A 135 10.06 -9.66 6.29
C GLY A 135 9.86 -10.56 5.07
N THR A 136 9.84 -11.88 5.24
CA THR A 136 9.71 -12.85 4.15
C THR A 136 8.26 -13.27 3.91
N ASN A 137 8.00 -13.94 2.77
CA ASN A 137 6.67 -14.46 2.42
C ASN A 137 5.56 -13.38 2.44
N LYS A 138 5.86 -12.21 1.89
CA LYS A 138 4.89 -11.12 1.69
C LYS A 138 3.78 -11.58 0.74
N ARG A 139 2.52 -11.36 1.13
CA ARG A 139 1.34 -11.77 0.37
C ARG A 139 0.20 -10.79 0.57
N GLN A 140 -0.48 -10.41 -0.51
CA GLN A 140 -1.67 -9.58 -0.48
C GLN A 140 -2.90 -10.41 -0.02
N LEU A 141 -3.73 -9.84 0.85
CA LEU A 141 -4.92 -10.46 1.44
C LEU A 141 -6.23 -9.89 0.88
N THR A 142 -6.26 -8.61 0.48
CA THR A 142 -7.44 -7.96 -0.10
C THR A 142 -7.14 -7.44 -1.50
N ASN A 143 -8.16 -7.35 -2.35
CA ASN A 143 -8.05 -6.72 -3.68
C ASN A 143 -9.36 -5.98 -3.98
N THR A 144 -9.54 -4.84 -3.32
CA THR A 144 -10.72 -3.97 -3.47
C THR A 144 -10.51 -2.99 -4.63
N ASP A 145 -11.61 -2.47 -5.20
CA ASP A 145 -11.55 -1.49 -6.29
C ASP A 145 -10.91 -0.16 -5.86
N GLY A 146 -10.97 0.18 -4.57
CA GLY A 146 -10.35 1.36 -3.97
C GLY A 146 -9.33 1.02 -2.89
N ASP A 147 -8.78 2.06 -2.25
CA ASP A 147 -7.86 1.91 -1.13
C ASP A 147 -8.55 1.35 0.11
N VAL A 148 -7.89 0.40 0.76
CA VAL A 148 -8.15 0.07 2.15
C VAL A 148 -7.46 1.12 3.02
N GLU A 149 -8.27 1.91 3.73
CA GLU A 149 -7.82 3.05 4.53
C GLU A 149 -7.47 2.68 5.98
N GLY A 150 -8.07 1.59 6.47
CA GLY A 150 -7.88 1.07 7.81
C GLY A 150 -8.46 -0.33 7.94
N PHE A 151 -7.98 -1.09 8.91
CA PHE A 151 -8.45 -2.45 9.15
C PHE A 151 -8.30 -2.88 10.60
N SER A 152 -9.01 -3.95 10.98
CA SER A 152 -8.90 -4.62 12.26
C SER A 152 -9.33 -6.08 12.13
N PHE A 153 -8.62 -6.99 12.79
CA PHE A 153 -9.03 -8.39 12.91
C PHE A 153 -9.83 -8.61 14.19
N SER A 154 -10.81 -9.52 14.16
CA SER A 154 -11.48 -9.93 15.40
C SER A 154 -10.51 -10.60 16.37
N PRO A 155 -10.79 -10.59 17.69
CA PRO A 155 -9.92 -11.21 18.69
C PRO A 155 -9.62 -12.70 18.44
N ASP A 156 -10.56 -13.43 17.82
CA ASP A 156 -10.37 -14.84 17.45
C ASP A 156 -9.71 -15.04 16.08
N GLY A 157 -9.39 -13.96 15.38
CA GLY A 157 -8.75 -13.97 14.06
C GLY A 157 -9.63 -14.50 12.94
N LYS A 158 -10.96 -14.59 13.12
CA LYS A 158 -11.88 -15.16 12.10
C LYS A 158 -12.60 -14.14 11.24
N LYS A 159 -12.54 -12.87 11.62
CA LYS A 159 -13.19 -11.76 10.90
C LYS A 159 -12.17 -10.66 10.63
N LEU A 160 -12.41 -9.96 9.52
CA LEU A 160 -11.72 -8.73 9.15
C LEU A 160 -12.76 -7.62 9.04
N LEU A 161 -12.53 -6.50 9.72
CA LEU A 161 -13.19 -5.23 9.49
C LEU A 161 -12.22 -4.35 8.71
N PHE A 162 -12.65 -3.70 7.64
CA PHE A 162 -11.83 -2.73 6.91
C PHE A 162 -12.68 -1.57 6.38
N VAL A 163 -12.03 -0.46 6.05
CA VAL A 163 -12.70 0.74 5.50
C VAL A 163 -12.23 0.96 4.08
N SER A 164 -13.17 1.21 3.16
CA SER A 164 -12.90 1.57 1.76
C SER A 164 -13.90 2.62 1.29
N GLN A 165 -13.49 3.44 0.32
CA GLN A 165 -14.37 4.40 -0.33
C GLN A 165 -15.38 3.70 -1.24
N VAL A 166 -16.65 4.07 -1.10
CA VAL A 166 -17.76 3.62 -1.95
C VAL A 166 -18.33 4.82 -2.69
N LYS A 167 -18.63 4.66 -3.98
CA LYS A 167 -19.26 5.73 -4.75
C LYS A 167 -20.72 5.90 -4.35
N THR A 168 -21.02 7.01 -3.67
CA THR A 168 -22.38 7.34 -3.18
C THR A 168 -23.11 8.34 -4.08
N VAL A 169 -22.38 9.08 -4.92
CA VAL A 169 -22.96 10.11 -5.80
C VAL A 169 -22.80 9.73 -7.27
N LYS A 170 -23.93 9.67 -7.99
CA LYS A 170 -23.94 9.55 -9.45
C LYS A 170 -23.59 10.87 -10.11
N SER A 171 -22.58 10.88 -10.97
CA SER A 171 -22.19 12.07 -11.75
C SER A 171 -23.30 12.48 -12.74
N THR A 172 -23.25 13.71 -13.27
CA THR A 172 -24.22 14.12 -14.30
C THR A 172 -24.13 13.27 -15.56
N GLY A 173 -22.93 12.83 -15.94
CA GLY A 173 -22.76 11.93 -17.08
C GLY A 173 -23.38 10.55 -16.86
N GLU A 174 -23.34 10.03 -15.64
CA GLU A 174 -23.99 8.75 -15.29
C GLU A 174 -25.52 8.86 -15.24
N ARG A 175 -26.03 10.04 -14.89
CA ARG A 175 -27.48 10.31 -14.86
C ARG A 175 -28.05 10.56 -16.25
N TYR A 176 -27.27 11.17 -17.15
CA TYR A 176 -27.68 11.53 -18.51
C TYR A 176 -26.68 10.99 -19.55
N PRO A 177 -26.65 9.67 -19.80
CA PRO A 177 -25.67 9.04 -20.71
C PRO A 177 -25.78 9.52 -22.16
N ASP A 178 -26.94 10.06 -22.55
CA ASP A 178 -27.23 10.63 -23.87
C ASP A 178 -26.66 12.04 -24.07
N LEU A 179 -26.15 12.66 -23.00
CA LEU A 179 -25.55 13.99 -23.02
C LEU A 179 -24.02 13.90 -22.83
N PRO A 180 -23.23 13.68 -23.91
CA PRO A 180 -21.78 13.44 -23.79
C PRO A 180 -20.98 14.65 -23.29
N LYS A 181 -21.61 15.83 -23.20
CA LYS A 181 -21.01 17.06 -22.66
C LYS A 181 -21.47 17.39 -21.24
N ALA A 182 -22.22 16.52 -20.57
CA ALA A 182 -22.71 16.76 -19.21
C ALA A 182 -21.57 16.65 -18.18
N SER A 183 -21.02 17.80 -17.78
CA SER A 183 -19.90 17.92 -16.82
C SER A 183 -20.24 18.65 -15.52
N GLY A 184 -21.52 18.93 -15.27
CA GLY A 184 -21.96 19.64 -14.07
C GLY A 184 -21.88 18.77 -12.81
N ILE A 185 -22.07 19.41 -11.64
CA ILE A 185 -22.31 18.71 -10.37
C ILE A 185 -23.73 19.07 -9.94
N LEU A 186 -24.55 18.05 -9.67
CA LEU A 186 -25.89 18.24 -9.13
C LEU A 186 -25.84 18.05 -7.61
N VAL A 187 -26.02 19.15 -6.87
CA VAL A 187 -26.01 19.16 -5.41
C VAL A 187 -27.44 19.37 -4.91
N THR A 188 -27.95 18.43 -4.12
CA THR A 188 -29.29 18.48 -3.53
C THR A 188 -29.29 18.40 -2.00
N ASP A 189 -28.11 18.34 -1.39
CA ASP A 189 -27.90 18.26 0.06
C ASP A 189 -26.71 19.13 0.47
N LEU A 190 -26.61 19.48 1.75
CA LEU A 190 -25.65 20.43 2.32
C LEU A 190 -24.23 19.83 2.45
N MET A 191 -24.11 18.53 2.67
CA MET A 191 -22.81 17.84 2.89
C MET A 191 -22.14 17.41 1.57
N TYR A 192 -21.98 18.36 0.63
CA TYR A 192 -21.52 18.08 -0.73
C TYR A 192 -20.03 18.34 -0.96
N LYS A 193 -19.33 18.91 0.04
CA LYS A 193 -17.91 19.29 -0.07
C LYS A 193 -17.22 19.14 1.28
N HIS A 194 -16.04 18.56 1.27
CA HIS A 194 -15.13 18.52 2.41
C HIS A 194 -13.92 19.41 2.09
N TRP A 195 -13.93 20.62 2.65
CA TRP A 195 -12.94 21.68 2.40
C TRP A 195 -12.74 22.02 0.91
N ASP A 196 -11.65 21.54 0.30
CA ASP A 196 -11.28 21.74 -1.09
C ASP A 196 -11.72 20.61 -2.02
N GLU A 197 -12.28 19.51 -1.49
CA GLU A 197 -12.70 18.33 -2.25
C GLU A 197 -14.23 18.15 -2.31
N TRP A 198 -14.75 17.75 -3.47
CA TRP A 198 -16.16 17.39 -3.63
C TRP A 198 -16.43 15.99 -3.09
N VAL A 199 -17.51 15.83 -2.33
CA VAL A 199 -17.93 14.52 -1.82
C VAL A 199 -18.58 13.76 -2.98
N THR A 200 -17.86 12.77 -3.50
CA THR A 200 -18.34 11.86 -4.57
C THR A 200 -18.35 10.40 -4.14
N THR A 201 -17.66 10.10 -3.04
CA THR A 201 -17.58 8.81 -2.37
C THR A 201 -17.81 9.00 -0.87
N ALA A 202 -18.16 7.93 -0.17
CA ALA A 202 -18.19 7.87 1.29
C ALA A 202 -17.33 6.69 1.76
N PRO A 203 -16.56 6.84 2.85
CA PRO A 203 -15.90 5.71 3.51
C PRO A 203 -16.96 4.81 4.15
N HIS A 204 -16.98 3.54 3.76
CA HIS A 204 -17.86 2.52 4.33
C HIS A 204 -17.04 1.48 5.08
N PRO A 205 -17.55 0.97 6.22
CA PRO A 205 -16.97 -0.18 6.89
C PRO A 205 -17.48 -1.48 6.25
N PHE A 206 -16.55 -2.37 5.92
CA PHE A 206 -16.78 -3.69 5.37
C PHE A 206 -16.39 -4.76 6.38
N MET A 207 -17.24 -5.76 6.55
CA MET A 207 -16.92 -6.97 7.32
C MET A 207 -16.70 -8.14 6.38
N ALA A 208 -15.69 -8.95 6.67
CA ALA A 208 -15.36 -10.15 5.89
C ALA A 208 -14.99 -11.32 6.81
N ASP A 209 -15.13 -12.53 6.29
CA ASP A 209 -14.57 -13.74 6.87
C ASP A 209 -13.07 -13.82 6.59
N PHE A 210 -12.30 -14.27 7.58
CA PHE A 210 -10.88 -14.57 7.43
C PHE A 210 -10.59 -15.97 7.97
N ASP A 211 -10.16 -16.87 7.10
CA ASP A 211 -9.85 -18.27 7.47
C ASP A 211 -8.39 -18.47 7.93
N GLY A 212 -7.66 -17.37 8.14
CA GLY A 212 -6.23 -17.38 8.40
C GLY A 212 -5.38 -17.40 7.13
N SER A 213 -5.96 -17.43 5.93
CA SER A 213 -5.25 -17.43 4.65
C SER A 213 -5.87 -16.52 3.60
N SER A 214 -7.19 -16.36 3.59
CA SER A 214 -7.94 -15.64 2.57
C SER A 214 -9.08 -14.85 3.19
N VAL A 215 -9.44 -13.75 2.52
CA VAL A 215 -10.59 -12.91 2.87
C VAL A 215 -11.76 -13.31 1.95
N ALA A 216 -12.91 -13.59 2.54
CA ALA A 216 -14.12 -14.01 1.82
C ALA A 216 -15.38 -13.38 2.42
N ASN A 217 -16.52 -13.53 1.73
CA ASN A 217 -17.83 -13.07 2.20
C ASN A 217 -17.82 -11.61 2.67
N ILE A 218 -17.25 -10.73 1.83
CA ILE A 218 -17.18 -9.29 2.10
C ILE A 218 -18.59 -8.71 2.05
N ILE A 219 -18.98 -8.02 3.12
CA ILE A 219 -20.27 -7.38 3.32
C ILE A 219 -20.01 -5.90 3.58
N ASP A 220 -20.60 -5.02 2.76
CA ASP A 220 -20.70 -3.59 3.05
C ASP A 220 -21.75 -3.40 4.16
N LEU A 221 -21.34 -2.88 5.32
CA LEU A 221 -22.26 -2.68 6.45
C LEU A 221 -23.22 -1.50 6.24
N LEU A 222 -22.95 -0.65 5.24
CA LEU A 222 -23.74 0.51 4.85
C LEU A 222 -24.20 0.41 3.39
N GLU A 223 -24.39 -0.81 2.88
CA GLU A 223 -24.80 -1.03 1.49
C GLU A 223 -26.04 -0.20 1.11
N GLY A 224 -25.90 0.65 0.09
CA GLY A 224 -26.97 1.51 -0.40
C GLY A 224 -27.22 2.78 0.43
N GLU A 225 -26.53 2.95 1.55
CA GLU A 225 -26.60 4.15 2.36
C GLU A 225 -25.58 5.20 1.86
N PRO A 226 -25.91 6.51 1.91
CA PRO A 226 -25.00 7.56 1.45
C PRO A 226 -24.06 8.07 2.56
N TYR A 227 -24.04 7.40 3.71
CA TYR A 227 -23.45 7.93 4.94
C TYR A 227 -21.96 7.60 5.07
N GLU A 228 -21.19 8.58 5.55
CA GLU A 228 -19.78 8.38 5.86
C GLU A 228 -19.64 7.71 7.24
N CYS A 229 -18.93 6.57 7.31
CA CYS A 229 -18.55 5.95 8.57
C CYS A 229 -17.17 5.27 8.45
N PRO A 230 -16.12 5.85 9.03
CA PRO A 230 -16.11 7.08 9.83
C PRO A 230 -16.29 8.35 8.98
N MET A 231 -16.85 9.41 9.55
CA MET A 231 -16.84 10.73 8.90
C MET A 231 -15.41 11.26 8.75
N LYS A 232 -15.15 11.98 7.66
CA LYS A 232 -13.88 12.71 7.50
C LYS A 232 -13.75 13.81 8.59
N PRO A 233 -12.54 14.06 9.15
CA PRO A 233 -12.31 15.02 10.23
C PRO A 233 -12.71 16.47 9.94
#